data_AF-A0A9D1I3U3-F1
#
_entry.id   AF-A0A9D1I3U3-F1
#
_cell.length_a   1.000
_cell.length_b   1.000
_cell.length_c   1.000
_cell.angle_alpha   90.00
_cell.angle_beta   90.00
_cell.angle_gamma   90.00
#
_symmetry.space_group_name_H-M   'P 1'
#
loop_
_entity.id
_entity.type
_entity.pdbx_description
1 polymer ?
#
loop_
_entity_poly.entity_id
_entity_poly.type
_entity_poly.pdbx_seq_one_letter_code
_entity_poly.pdbx_strand_id
1 'polypeptide(L)'
;MKLFSSYLKQHRITITGYFIFGAVLVISFFLYQLPLAAVLYPMTLCFLIGSGLMAADFRHAAKKHRELAEISKLTSQLMNDLPPADSIEEKDYQKIIETLRREEADIYTRLNSRYTDTIDYYTAWAHQIKTPIASMRLNLQNQDTDLSRRLSADLTRIEQYVEMVLMFLRLDSEDTDYVIEEYDMDSIVRQAVRRFSGEFISRKIGLDYQPINTRVITDEKWLLFVIEQVLSNALKYTRSGKISIYSPEKDMLCIEDTGIGIAPEDLPRIFEKGYTGYNGRKDKHASGIGLYLARRICDNLGHKISARSVIGKGTAITIDLSREKIKNE
;
A
#
# COMPACT_ATOMS: atom_id res chain seq x y z
N MET A 1 35.38 -21.10 6.96
CA MET A 1 36.63 -20.55 7.54
C MET A 1 36.40 -19.44 8.56
N LYS A 2 35.52 -18.44 8.31
CA LYS A 2 35.26 -17.34 9.27
C LYS A 2 34.70 -17.81 10.63
N LEU A 3 33.74 -18.74 10.64
CA LEU A 3 33.15 -19.29 11.87
C LEU A 3 34.17 -19.99 12.79
N PHE A 4 35.01 -20.85 12.21
CA PHE A 4 36.05 -21.57 12.96
C PHE A 4 37.08 -20.61 13.57
N SER A 5 37.48 -19.56 12.84
CA SER A 5 38.38 -18.54 13.36
C SER A 5 37.74 -17.72 14.51
N SER A 6 36.46 -17.37 14.39
CA SER A 6 35.72 -16.68 15.46
C SER A 6 35.55 -17.55 16.70
N TYR A 7 35.24 -18.84 16.52
CA TYR A 7 35.16 -19.82 17.61
C TYR A 7 36.49 -19.96 18.36
N LEU A 8 37.61 -20.08 17.63
CA LEU A 8 38.94 -20.15 18.24
C LEU A 8 39.29 -18.87 19.02
N LYS A 9 38.85 -17.70 18.55
CA LYS A 9 39.01 -16.42 19.28
C LYS A 9 38.16 -16.38 20.55
N GLN A 10 36.94 -16.91 20.52
CA GLN A 10 36.05 -16.98 21.69
C GLN A 10 36.66 -17.85 22.80
N HIS A 11 37.25 -18.99 22.44
CA HIS A 11 37.86 -19.91 23.41
C HIS A 11 39.36 -19.69 23.64
N ARG A 12 39.95 -18.57 23.17
CA ARG A 12 41.40 -18.31 23.23
C ARG A 12 41.97 -18.38 24.64
N ILE A 13 41.21 -17.96 25.65
CA ILE A 13 41.63 -17.97 27.06
C ILE A 13 41.76 -19.41 27.56
N THR A 14 40.76 -20.24 27.28
CA THR A 14 40.75 -21.67 27.64
C THR A 14 41.88 -22.43 26.94
N ILE A 15 42.09 -22.17 25.64
CA ILE A 15 43.17 -22.78 24.86
C ILE A 15 44.53 -22.35 25.41
N THR A 16 44.72 -21.05 25.66
CA THR A 16 45.99 -20.53 26.21
C THR A 16 46.26 -21.09 27.60
N GLY A 17 45.22 -21.15 28.46
CA GLY A 17 45.31 -21.76 29.78
C GLY A 17 45.75 -23.22 29.72
N TYR A 18 45.20 -24.01 28.79
CA TYR A 18 45.59 -25.41 28.59
C TYR A 18 47.09 -25.56 28.29
N PHE A 19 47.63 -24.71 27.40
CA PHE A 19 49.08 -24.71 27.09
C PHE A 19 49.94 -24.23 28.26
N ILE A 20 49.48 -23.24 29.03
CA ILE A 20 50.19 -22.76 30.24
C ILE A 20 50.27 -23.87 31.28
N PHE A 21 49.16 -24.56 31.58
CA PHE A 21 49.16 -25.69 32.52
C PHE A 21 50.07 -26.84 32.05
N GLY A 22 50.04 -27.15 30.75
CA GLY A 22 50.95 -28.14 30.17
C GLY A 22 52.41 -27.75 30.33
N ALA A 23 52.76 -26.49 30.07
CA ALA A 23 54.12 -25.97 30.24
C ALA A 23 54.59 -26.02 31.70
N VAL A 24 53.74 -25.63 32.65
CA VAL A 24 54.04 -25.71 34.09
C VAL A 24 54.34 -27.14 34.52
N LEU A 25 53.57 -28.12 34.06
CA LEU A 25 53.80 -29.55 34.38
C LEU A 25 55.13 -30.06 33.82
N VAL A 26 55.46 -29.71 32.56
CA VAL A 26 56.73 -30.12 31.94
C VAL A 26 57.92 -29.47 32.63
N ILE A 27 57.85 -28.17 32.93
CA ILE A 27 58.90 -27.43 33.65
C ILE A 27 59.11 -28.00 35.05
N SER A 28 58.01 -28.32 35.76
CA SER A 28 58.08 -28.93 37.09
C SER A 28 58.84 -30.27 37.05
N PHE A 29 58.48 -31.18 36.15
CA PHE A 29 59.16 -32.48 36.05
C PHE A 29 60.62 -32.36 35.61
N PHE A 30 60.93 -31.39 34.74
CA PHE A 30 62.30 -31.08 34.35
C PHE A 30 63.15 -30.61 35.55
N LEU A 31 62.62 -29.71 36.38
CA LEU A 31 63.31 -29.21 37.58
C LEU A 31 63.57 -30.30 38.63
N TYR A 32 62.66 -31.27 38.77
CA TYR A 32 62.82 -32.42 39.66
C TYR A 32 63.68 -33.57 39.08
N GLN A 33 64.24 -33.42 37.87
CA GLN A 33 64.99 -34.46 37.15
C GLN A 33 64.22 -35.78 36.97
N LEU A 34 62.88 -35.70 36.91
CA LEU A 34 62.04 -36.85 36.65
C LEU A 34 62.01 -37.17 35.14
N PRO A 35 61.75 -38.44 34.75
CA PRO A 35 61.64 -38.80 33.35
C PRO A 35 60.47 -38.05 32.69
N LEU A 36 60.78 -37.20 31.71
CA LEU A 36 59.79 -36.41 30.95
C LEU A 36 58.72 -37.28 30.27
N ALA A 37 59.07 -38.53 29.93
CA ALA A 37 58.13 -39.52 29.40
C ALA A 37 56.91 -39.74 30.31
N ALA A 38 57.06 -39.57 31.63
CA ALA A 38 55.98 -39.74 32.60
C ALA A 38 54.91 -38.64 32.51
N VAL A 39 55.23 -37.45 32.02
CA VAL A 39 54.28 -36.33 31.82
C VAL A 39 53.67 -36.35 30.42
N LEU A 40 54.45 -36.79 29.43
CA LEU A 40 54.03 -36.82 28.03
C LEU A 40 52.79 -37.70 27.83
N TYR A 41 52.73 -38.88 28.45
CA TYR A 41 51.58 -39.78 28.32
C TYR A 41 50.26 -39.16 28.84
N PRO A 42 50.16 -38.68 30.10
CA PRO A 42 48.97 -37.95 30.57
C PRO A 42 48.64 -36.71 29.74
N MET A 43 49.63 -35.96 29.27
CA MET A 43 49.42 -34.78 28.43
C MET A 43 48.78 -35.14 27.09
N THR A 44 49.23 -36.21 26.43
CA THR A 44 48.62 -36.68 25.18
C THR A 44 47.19 -37.18 25.36
N LEU A 45 46.90 -37.84 26.48
CA LEU A 45 45.54 -38.28 26.82
C LEU A 45 44.61 -37.09 27.04
N CYS A 46 45.05 -36.10 27.83
CA CYS A 46 44.31 -34.86 28.04
C CYS A 46 44.08 -34.09 26.74
N PHE A 47 45.04 -34.12 25.81
CA PHE A 47 44.94 -33.45 24.51
C PHE A 47 43.89 -34.12 23.63
N LEU A 48 43.89 -35.46 23.57
CA LEU A 48 42.87 -36.21 22.84
C LEU A 48 41.46 -35.94 23.38
N ILE A 49 41.27 -35.99 24.70
CA ILE A 49 39.98 -35.71 25.34
C ILE A 49 39.54 -34.26 25.09
N GLY A 50 40.46 -33.29 25.29
CA GLY A 50 40.19 -31.88 25.05
C GLY A 50 39.82 -31.58 23.60
N SER A 51 40.51 -32.19 22.64
CA SER A 51 40.20 -32.05 21.22
C SER A 51 38.82 -32.62 20.86
N GLY A 52 38.43 -33.75 21.48
CA GLY A 52 37.11 -34.34 21.30
C GLY A 52 35.98 -33.44 21.84
N LEU A 53 36.17 -32.86 23.02
CA LEU A 53 35.22 -31.91 23.62
C LEU A 53 35.08 -30.63 22.78
N MET A 54 36.19 -30.03 22.34
CA MET A 54 36.15 -28.85 21.45
C MET A 54 35.49 -29.18 20.10
N ALA A 55 35.70 -30.37 19.55
CA ALA A 55 35.04 -30.79 18.31
C ALA A 55 33.53 -31.02 18.48
N ALA A 56 33.07 -31.44 19.66
CA ALA A 56 31.64 -31.53 19.98
C ALA A 56 31.02 -30.13 20.14
N ASP A 57 31.67 -29.26 20.91
CA ASP A 57 31.23 -27.89 21.15
C ASP A 57 31.19 -27.04 19.86
N PHE A 58 32.21 -27.17 19.00
CA PHE A 58 32.21 -26.51 17.70
C PHE A 58 31.05 -26.98 16.80
N ARG A 59 30.68 -28.27 16.84
CA ARG A 59 29.53 -28.79 16.09
C ARG A 59 28.21 -28.20 16.59
N HIS A 60 28.05 -28.07 17.91
CA HIS A 60 26.89 -27.43 18.52
C HIS A 60 26.78 -25.95 18.13
N ALA A 61 27.89 -25.20 18.27
CA ALA A 61 27.96 -23.79 17.89
C ALA A 61 27.69 -23.57 16.38
N ALA A 62 28.20 -24.46 15.52
CA ALA A 62 27.96 -24.39 14.08
C ALA A 62 26.50 -24.65 13.70
N LYS A 63 25.82 -25.60 14.38
CA LYS A 63 24.40 -25.86 14.20
C LYS A 63 23.57 -24.64 14.63
N LYS A 64 23.83 -24.10 15.82
CA LYS A 64 23.14 -22.91 16.35
C LYS A 64 23.31 -21.67 15.46
N HIS A 65 24.53 -21.45 14.96
CA HIS A 65 24.78 -20.36 14.02
C HIS A 65 23.98 -20.51 12.72
N ARG A 66 23.86 -21.74 12.20
CA ARG A 66 23.08 -21.99 10.99
C ARG A 66 21.60 -21.70 11.22
N GLU A 67 21.03 -22.13 12.34
CA GLU A 67 19.64 -21.84 12.72
C GLU A 67 19.41 -20.33 12.84
N LEU A 68 20.28 -19.60 13.54
CA LEU A 68 20.19 -18.14 13.66
C LEU A 68 20.36 -17.41 12.31
N ALA A 69 21.18 -17.94 11.41
CA ALA A 69 21.38 -17.37 10.07
C ALA A 69 20.19 -17.63 9.12
N GLU A 70 19.38 -18.64 9.39
CA GLU A 70 18.10 -18.86 8.70
C GLU A 70 17.03 -17.95 9.29
N ILE A 71 16.95 -17.84 10.62
CA ILE A 71 16.02 -16.95 11.32
C ILE A 71 16.26 -15.48 10.93
N SER A 72 17.52 -15.04 10.79
CA SER A 72 17.84 -13.65 10.42
C SER A 72 17.36 -13.22 9.03
N LYS A 73 16.97 -14.17 8.17
CA LYS A 73 16.38 -13.88 6.86
C LYS A 73 14.86 -13.71 6.92
N LEU A 74 14.23 -14.10 8.02
CA LEU A 74 12.79 -13.96 8.22
C LEU A 74 12.47 -12.52 8.61
N THR A 75 11.30 -12.06 8.19
CA THR A 75 10.74 -10.80 8.68
C THR A 75 10.50 -10.91 10.18
N SER A 76 10.59 -9.76 10.83
CA SER A 76 10.41 -9.57 12.26
C SER A 76 9.11 -10.19 12.82
N GLN A 77 8.05 -10.26 11.99
CA GLN A 77 6.74 -10.88 12.29
C GLN A 77 6.71 -12.42 12.20
N LEU A 78 7.66 -13.04 11.51
CA LEU A 78 7.72 -14.50 11.28
C LEU A 78 8.73 -15.21 12.22
N MET A 79 9.46 -14.46 13.04
CA MET A 79 10.35 -15.01 14.06
C MET A 79 9.53 -15.44 15.28
N ASN A 80 9.02 -16.67 15.26
CA ASN A 80 8.18 -17.17 16.35
C ASN A 80 9.00 -17.55 17.59
N ASP A 81 10.15 -18.22 17.42
CA ASP A 81 10.96 -18.69 18.54
C ASP A 81 12.47 -18.61 18.25
N LEU A 82 13.22 -18.05 19.21
CA LEU A 82 14.69 -18.11 19.23
C LEU A 82 15.14 -19.45 19.83
N PRO A 83 16.24 -20.05 19.32
CA PRO A 83 16.80 -21.27 19.92
C PRO A 83 17.19 -21.02 21.39
N PRO A 84 17.22 -22.05 22.25
CA PRO A 84 17.53 -21.88 23.67
C PRO A 84 18.90 -21.22 23.89
N ALA A 85 18.96 -20.30 24.87
CA ALA A 85 20.20 -19.65 25.26
C ALA A 85 21.05 -20.54 26.17
N ASP A 86 22.29 -20.77 25.76
CA ASP A 86 23.28 -21.61 26.45
C ASP A 86 24.16 -20.77 27.38
N SER A 87 24.25 -19.46 27.16
CA SER A 87 25.03 -18.52 27.98
C SER A 87 24.16 -17.43 28.62
N ILE A 88 24.69 -16.78 29.66
CA ILE A 88 24.04 -15.64 30.31
C ILE A 88 23.89 -14.47 29.33
N GLU A 89 24.94 -14.18 28.55
CA GLU A 89 24.93 -13.13 27.52
C GLU A 89 23.85 -13.38 26.46
N GLU A 90 23.67 -14.64 26.02
CA GLU A 90 22.62 -15.00 25.08
C GLU A 90 21.22 -14.80 25.67
N LYS A 91 21.01 -15.12 26.96
CA LYS A 91 19.73 -14.86 27.65
C LYS A 91 19.44 -13.37 27.71
N ASP A 92 20.44 -12.54 28.00
CA ASP A 92 20.29 -11.09 28.04
C ASP A 92 19.97 -10.52 26.65
N TYR A 93 20.66 -10.99 25.60
CA TYR A 93 20.35 -10.60 24.22
C TYR A 93 18.94 -11.03 23.80
N GLN A 94 18.52 -12.26 24.11
CA GLN A 94 17.15 -12.72 23.84
C GLN A 94 16.11 -11.84 24.55
N LYS A 95 16.33 -11.49 25.81
CA LYS A 95 15.45 -10.60 26.56
C LYS A 95 15.35 -9.19 25.97
N ILE A 96 16.46 -8.64 25.49
CA ILE A 96 16.48 -7.35 24.78
C ILE A 96 15.69 -7.46 23.47
N ILE A 97 15.91 -8.53 22.70
CA ILE A 97 15.19 -8.78 21.44
C ILE A 97 13.68 -8.90 21.72
N GLU A 98 13.26 -9.68 22.71
CA GLU A 98 11.85 -9.80 23.10
C GLU A 98 11.23 -8.46 23.49
N THR A 99 11.99 -7.61 24.19
CA THR A 99 11.51 -6.27 24.57
C THR A 99 11.33 -5.39 23.34
N LEU A 100 12.30 -5.37 22.43
CA LEU A 100 12.19 -4.65 21.16
C LEU A 100 11.05 -5.19 20.26
N ARG A 101 10.84 -6.51 20.23
CA ARG A 101 9.70 -7.14 19.53
C ARG A 101 8.37 -6.64 20.09
N ARG A 102 8.23 -6.60 21.42
CA ARG A 102 7.02 -6.12 22.10
C ARG A 102 6.78 -4.63 21.85
N GLU A 103 7.83 -3.81 21.93
CA GLU A 103 7.74 -2.38 21.61
C GLU A 103 7.33 -2.14 20.16
N GLU A 104 7.92 -2.89 19.21
CA GLU A 104 7.53 -2.80 17.81
C GLU A 104 6.05 -3.18 17.61
N ALA A 105 5.61 -4.30 18.18
CA ALA A 105 4.23 -4.76 18.10
C ALA A 105 3.24 -3.74 18.71
N ASP A 106 3.60 -3.14 19.83
CA ASP A 106 2.80 -2.09 20.49
C ASP A 106 2.76 -0.80 19.64
N ILE A 107 3.89 -0.39 19.03
CA ILE A 107 3.92 0.73 18.09
C ILE A 107 2.99 0.47 16.89
N TYR A 108 3.06 -0.71 16.26
CA TYR A 108 2.17 -1.08 15.16
C TYR A 108 0.70 -1.07 15.59
N THR A 109 0.39 -1.63 16.76
CA THR A 109 -0.97 -1.66 17.30
C THR A 109 -1.51 -0.24 17.53
N ARG A 110 -0.70 0.64 18.13
CA ARG A 110 -1.07 2.05 18.36
C ARG A 110 -1.24 2.82 17.06
N LEU A 111 -0.38 2.60 16.07
CA LEU A 111 -0.49 3.23 14.76
C LEU A 111 -1.76 2.78 14.04
N ASN A 112 -2.05 1.48 14.05
CA ASN A 112 -3.25 0.93 13.44
C ASN A 112 -4.52 1.45 14.13
N SER A 113 -4.55 1.45 15.47
CA SER A 113 -5.67 2.00 16.24
C SER A 113 -5.91 3.48 15.93
N ARG A 114 -4.85 4.30 15.90
CA ARG A 114 -4.99 5.72 15.52
C ARG A 114 -5.49 5.91 14.10
N TYR A 115 -5.06 5.04 13.18
CA TYR A 115 -5.50 5.08 11.81
C TYR A 115 -7.00 4.76 11.70
N THR A 116 -7.46 3.69 12.35
CA THR A 116 -8.89 3.33 12.46
C THR A 116 -9.71 4.44 13.10
N ASP A 117 -9.28 4.98 14.25
CA ASP A 117 -9.97 6.09 14.94
C ASP A 117 -10.11 7.32 14.02
N THR A 118 -9.09 7.59 13.21
CA THR A 118 -9.09 8.70 12.24
C THR A 118 -10.11 8.46 11.13
N ILE A 119 -10.17 7.24 10.58
CA ILE A 119 -11.17 6.86 9.56
C ILE A 119 -12.58 6.99 10.13
N ASP A 120 -12.82 6.45 11.33
CA ASP A 120 -14.13 6.49 11.99
C ASP A 120 -14.59 7.92 12.24
N TYR A 121 -13.69 8.76 12.77
CA TYR A 121 -13.96 10.17 12.99
C TYR A 121 -14.35 10.90 11.70
N TYR A 122 -13.56 10.76 10.63
CA TYR A 122 -13.88 11.43 9.36
C TYR A 122 -15.13 10.87 8.68
N THR A 123 -15.42 9.59 8.85
CA THR A 123 -16.65 8.96 8.35
C THR A 123 -17.88 9.52 9.06
N ALA A 124 -17.84 9.61 10.40
CA ALA A 124 -18.91 10.22 11.18
C ALA A 124 -19.08 11.71 10.84
N TRP A 125 -17.97 12.46 10.71
CA TRP A 125 -17.98 13.86 10.30
C TRP A 125 -18.63 14.06 8.93
N ALA A 126 -18.26 13.24 7.93
CA ALA A 126 -18.86 13.31 6.60
C ALA A 126 -20.37 13.02 6.62
N HIS A 127 -20.82 12.08 7.45
CA HIS A 127 -22.25 11.82 7.65
C HIS A 127 -22.96 13.03 8.26
N GLN A 128 -22.37 13.64 9.30
CA GLN A 128 -22.92 14.85 9.93
C GLN A 128 -22.99 16.04 8.98
N ILE A 129 -22.05 16.16 8.03
CA ILE A 129 -22.04 17.22 7.00
C ILE A 129 -23.09 16.97 5.89
N LYS A 130 -23.44 15.72 5.58
CA LYS A 130 -24.49 15.41 4.59
C LYS A 130 -25.86 15.92 5.01
N THR A 131 -26.18 15.88 6.30
CA THR A 131 -27.47 16.33 6.85
C THR A 131 -27.79 17.82 6.57
N PRO A 132 -26.93 18.80 6.93
CA PRO A 132 -27.17 20.20 6.62
C PRO A 132 -27.17 20.47 5.12
N ILE A 133 -26.36 19.75 4.33
CA ILE A 133 -26.40 19.87 2.86
C ILE A 133 -27.77 19.44 2.31
N ALA A 134 -28.31 18.31 2.78
CA ALA A 134 -29.65 17.87 2.39
C ALA A 134 -30.73 18.89 2.76
N SER A 135 -30.65 19.48 3.96
CA SER A 135 -31.55 20.56 4.40
C SER A 135 -31.44 21.79 3.50
N MET A 136 -30.22 22.25 3.17
CA MET A 136 -30.02 23.38 2.27
C MET A 136 -30.57 23.08 0.86
N ARG A 137 -30.39 21.86 0.35
CA ARG A 137 -30.95 21.44 -0.93
C ARG A 137 -32.48 21.51 -0.93
N LEU A 138 -33.16 21.05 0.12
CA LEU A 138 -34.62 21.16 0.24
C LEU A 138 -35.09 22.62 0.25
N ASN A 139 -34.37 23.51 0.95
CA ASN A 139 -34.71 24.93 0.99
C ASN A 139 -34.55 25.62 -0.37
N LEU A 140 -33.53 25.24 -1.15
CA LEU A 140 -33.27 25.79 -2.48
C LEU A 140 -34.19 25.21 -3.56
N GLN A 141 -34.69 23.98 -3.39
CA GLN A 141 -35.60 23.33 -4.35
C GLN A 141 -36.88 24.16 -4.62
N ASN A 142 -37.35 24.89 -3.60
CA ASN A 142 -38.59 25.68 -3.72
C ASN A 142 -38.37 27.09 -4.28
N GLN A 143 -37.14 27.46 -4.65
CA GLN A 143 -36.80 28.79 -5.16
C GLN A 143 -36.14 28.70 -6.54
N ASP A 144 -36.76 29.24 -7.59
CA ASP A 144 -36.16 29.32 -8.93
C ASP A 144 -35.62 30.73 -9.22
N THR A 145 -34.69 31.18 -8.38
CA THR A 145 -33.94 32.42 -8.59
C THR A 145 -32.54 32.13 -9.13
N ASP A 146 -31.92 33.09 -9.81
CA ASP A 146 -30.52 32.97 -10.26
C ASP A 146 -29.56 32.69 -9.10
N LEU A 147 -29.83 33.25 -7.92
CA LEU A 147 -29.08 32.99 -6.70
C LEU A 147 -29.26 31.53 -6.26
N SER A 148 -30.50 31.03 -6.22
CA SER A 148 -30.79 29.64 -5.84
C SER A 148 -30.10 28.63 -6.77
N ARG A 149 -30.09 28.90 -8.08
CA ARG A 149 -29.37 28.07 -9.07
C ARG A 149 -27.86 28.04 -8.82
N ARG A 150 -27.25 29.19 -8.52
CA ARG A 150 -25.81 29.28 -8.19
C ARG A 150 -25.48 28.54 -6.89
N LEU A 151 -26.25 28.76 -5.82
CA LEU A 151 -26.06 28.08 -4.54
C LEU A 151 -26.28 26.56 -4.64
N SER A 152 -27.24 26.12 -5.45
CA SER A 152 -27.47 24.69 -5.70
C SER A 152 -26.28 24.02 -6.40
N ALA A 153 -25.64 24.74 -7.34
CA ALA A 153 -24.42 24.27 -7.98
C ALA A 153 -23.23 24.22 -7.00
N ASP A 154 -23.10 25.22 -6.12
CA ASP A 154 -22.07 25.22 -5.07
C ASP A 154 -22.28 24.07 -4.07
N LEU A 155 -23.52 23.81 -3.63
CA LEU A 155 -23.85 22.67 -2.78
C LEU A 155 -23.53 21.34 -3.43
N THR A 156 -23.84 21.18 -4.72
CA THR A 156 -23.53 19.95 -5.46
C THR A 156 -22.01 19.71 -5.51
N ARG A 157 -21.21 20.76 -5.64
CA ARG A 157 -19.75 20.66 -5.54
C ARG A 157 -19.27 20.27 -4.14
N ILE A 158 -19.89 20.81 -3.09
CA ILE A 158 -19.58 20.41 -1.70
C ILE A 158 -19.91 18.94 -1.47
N GLU A 159 -21.07 18.45 -1.94
CA GLU A 159 -21.42 17.02 -1.86
C GLU A 159 -20.38 16.14 -2.54
N GLN A 160 -19.93 16.52 -3.74
CA GLN A 160 -18.88 15.80 -4.46
C GLN A 160 -17.58 15.74 -3.65
N TYR A 161 -17.19 16.81 -2.95
CA TYR A 161 -16.00 16.80 -2.10
C TYR A 161 -16.16 15.91 -0.87
N VAL A 162 -17.33 15.93 -0.23
CA VAL A 162 -17.63 15.03 0.90
C VAL A 162 -17.61 13.57 0.46
N GLU A 163 -18.20 13.28 -0.70
CA GLU A 163 -18.19 11.95 -1.29
C GLU A 163 -16.77 11.50 -1.67
N MET A 164 -15.97 12.40 -2.25
CA MET A 164 -14.57 12.15 -2.58
C MET A 164 -13.74 11.77 -1.34
N VAL A 165 -13.95 12.44 -0.20
CA VAL A 165 -13.28 12.10 1.07
C VAL A 165 -13.72 10.72 1.56
N LEU A 166 -15.02 10.41 1.54
CA LEU A 166 -15.53 9.09 1.94
C LEU A 166 -14.98 7.96 1.07
N MET A 167 -14.91 8.16 -0.24
CA MET A 167 -14.36 7.17 -1.17
C MET A 167 -12.85 7.01 -0.97
N PHE A 168 -12.12 8.10 -0.69
CA PHE A 168 -10.70 8.03 -0.36
C PHE A 168 -10.44 7.22 0.92
N LEU A 169 -11.21 7.47 1.99
CA LEU A 169 -11.07 6.75 3.26
C LEU A 169 -11.36 5.25 3.10
N ARG A 170 -12.39 4.91 2.31
CA ARG A 170 -12.74 3.51 2.05
C ARG A 170 -11.71 2.80 1.17
N LEU A 171 -11.11 3.46 0.19
CA LEU A 171 -10.10 2.82 -0.67
C LEU A 171 -8.90 2.25 0.08
N ASP A 172 -8.56 2.84 1.23
CA ASP A 172 -7.42 2.43 2.05
C ASP A 172 -7.83 1.48 3.21
N SER A 173 -9.13 1.21 3.40
CA SER A 173 -9.59 0.27 4.43
C SER A 173 -9.53 -1.18 3.93
N GLU A 174 -8.92 -2.06 4.72
CA GLU A 174 -8.91 -3.51 4.48
C GLU A 174 -10.32 -4.11 4.48
N ASP A 175 -11.26 -3.50 5.23
CA ASP A 175 -12.66 -3.93 5.38
C ASP A 175 -13.59 -3.43 4.25
N THR A 176 -13.05 -3.07 3.09
CA THR A 176 -13.89 -2.62 1.96
C THR A 176 -14.61 -3.80 1.33
N ASP A 177 -15.84 -4.03 1.76
CA ASP A 177 -16.73 -5.00 1.12
C ASP A 177 -17.18 -4.51 -0.26
N TYR A 178 -16.50 -4.97 -1.31
CA TYR A 178 -16.94 -4.79 -2.69
C TYR A 178 -18.11 -5.74 -3.00
N VAL A 179 -19.17 -5.20 -3.58
CA VAL A 179 -20.29 -5.99 -4.10
C VAL A 179 -20.08 -6.19 -5.60
N ILE A 180 -19.29 -7.21 -5.93
CA ILE A 180 -18.94 -7.53 -7.31
C ILE A 180 -20.02 -8.40 -7.95
N GLU A 181 -20.84 -7.79 -8.79
CA GLU A 181 -21.95 -8.45 -9.51
C GLU A 181 -21.97 -8.03 -10.99
N GLU A 182 -22.78 -8.73 -11.80
CA GLU A 182 -22.98 -8.36 -13.20
C GLU A 182 -24.01 -7.24 -13.33
N TYR A 183 -23.58 -6.06 -13.80
CA TYR A 183 -24.41 -4.87 -13.98
C TYR A 183 -24.52 -4.47 -15.46
N ASP A 184 -25.66 -3.89 -15.83
CA ASP A 184 -25.86 -3.22 -17.10
C ASP A 184 -25.11 -1.88 -17.12
N MET A 185 -24.13 -1.71 -18.00
CA MET A 185 -23.32 -0.48 -18.07
C MET A 185 -24.19 0.76 -18.32
N ASP A 186 -25.23 0.63 -19.14
CA ASP A 186 -26.11 1.74 -19.47
C ASP A 186 -26.93 2.21 -18.26
N SER A 187 -27.17 1.36 -17.26
CA SER A 187 -27.84 1.78 -16.02
C SER A 187 -26.93 2.72 -15.22
N ILE A 188 -25.65 2.38 -15.08
CA ILE A 188 -24.65 3.13 -14.31
C ILE A 188 -24.38 4.48 -14.99
N VAL A 189 -24.15 4.48 -16.31
CA VAL A 189 -23.90 5.70 -17.08
C VAL A 189 -25.10 6.65 -17.01
N ARG A 190 -26.33 6.14 -17.15
CA ARG A 190 -27.55 6.98 -17.05
C ARG A 190 -27.72 7.60 -15.66
N GLN A 191 -27.34 6.90 -14.58
CA GLN A 191 -27.34 7.48 -13.24
C GLN A 191 -26.39 8.68 -13.15
N ALA A 192 -25.15 8.52 -13.62
CA ALA A 192 -24.17 9.59 -13.63
C ALA A 192 -24.64 10.79 -14.47
N VAL A 193 -25.13 10.55 -15.68
CA VAL A 193 -25.65 11.61 -16.58
C VAL A 193 -26.82 12.36 -15.93
N ARG A 194 -27.74 11.67 -15.27
CA ARG A 194 -28.88 12.30 -14.57
C ARG A 194 -28.41 13.24 -13.48
N ARG A 195 -27.39 12.85 -12.70
CA ARG A 195 -26.80 13.69 -11.65
C ARG A 195 -26.25 15.01 -12.19
N PHE A 196 -25.63 14.99 -13.37
CA PHE A 196 -25.05 16.19 -14.00
C PHE A 196 -25.97 16.92 -14.98
N SER A 197 -27.22 16.46 -15.17
CA SER A 197 -28.17 17.02 -16.14
C SER A 197 -28.34 18.54 -16.03
N GLY A 198 -28.41 19.08 -14.81
CA GLY A 198 -28.49 20.52 -14.57
C GLY A 198 -27.25 21.30 -15.04
N GLU A 199 -26.05 20.72 -14.98
CA GLU A 199 -24.82 21.33 -15.50
C GLU A 199 -24.78 21.33 -17.03
N PHE A 200 -25.20 20.23 -17.67
CA PHE A 200 -25.34 20.18 -19.13
C PHE A 200 -26.28 21.28 -19.65
N ILE A 201 -27.44 21.45 -19.01
CA ILE A 201 -28.44 22.46 -19.39
C ILE A 201 -27.93 23.87 -19.13
N SER A 202 -27.43 24.16 -17.92
CA SER A 202 -27.00 25.50 -17.54
C SER A 202 -25.79 26.00 -18.34
N ARG A 203 -24.85 25.11 -18.69
CA ARG A 203 -23.67 25.41 -19.51
C ARG A 203 -23.93 25.31 -21.02
N LYS A 204 -25.11 24.81 -21.44
CA LYS A 204 -25.49 24.56 -22.84
C LYS A 204 -24.48 23.66 -23.56
N ILE A 205 -24.02 22.60 -22.89
CA ILE A 205 -23.12 21.59 -23.45
C ILE A 205 -23.99 20.47 -24.02
N GLY A 206 -23.74 20.06 -25.27
CA GLY A 206 -24.44 18.92 -25.88
C GLY A 206 -24.05 17.60 -25.22
N LEU A 207 -25.01 16.71 -25.03
CA LEU A 207 -24.76 15.32 -24.63
C LEU A 207 -25.04 14.40 -25.82
N ASP A 208 -24.03 13.64 -26.21
CA ASP A 208 -24.10 12.62 -27.27
C ASP A 208 -23.90 11.25 -26.65
N TYR A 209 -24.99 10.59 -26.25
CA TYR A 209 -24.96 9.31 -25.58
C TYR A 209 -25.38 8.18 -26.52
N GLN A 210 -24.49 7.22 -26.70
CA GLN A 210 -24.72 6.01 -27.48
C GLN A 210 -24.85 4.80 -26.53
N PRO A 211 -25.91 3.98 -26.65
CA PRO A 211 -26.08 2.79 -25.81
C PRO A 211 -24.89 1.84 -25.94
N ILE A 212 -24.37 1.40 -24.80
CA ILE A 212 -23.18 0.54 -24.70
C ILE A 212 -23.58 -0.94 -24.81
N ASN A 213 -24.81 -1.29 -24.39
CA ASN A 213 -25.43 -2.62 -24.47
C ASN A 213 -24.52 -3.75 -23.98
N THR A 214 -23.74 -3.49 -22.94
CA THR A 214 -22.75 -4.42 -22.40
C THR A 214 -22.98 -4.60 -20.91
N ARG A 215 -22.90 -5.86 -20.46
CA ARG A 215 -22.88 -6.20 -19.05
C ARG A 215 -21.43 -6.37 -18.59
N VAL A 216 -21.13 -5.81 -17.42
CA VAL A 216 -19.81 -5.91 -16.81
C VAL A 216 -19.95 -6.46 -15.42
N ILE A 217 -18.99 -7.25 -14.95
CA ILE A 217 -18.92 -7.58 -13.52
C ILE A 217 -17.95 -6.65 -12.79
N THR A 218 -18.49 -5.90 -11.84
CA THR A 218 -17.90 -4.74 -11.17
C THR A 218 -18.70 -4.44 -9.90
N ASP A 219 -18.29 -3.45 -9.13
CA ASP A 219 -19.16 -2.83 -8.13
C ASP A 219 -19.82 -1.56 -8.73
N GLU A 220 -21.16 -1.50 -8.66
CA GLU A 220 -21.96 -0.40 -9.20
C GLU A 220 -21.58 0.96 -8.61
N LYS A 221 -21.42 1.04 -7.27
CA LYS A 221 -21.19 2.31 -6.56
C LYS A 221 -19.81 2.87 -6.88
N TRP A 222 -18.81 2.00 -6.86
CA TRP A 222 -17.43 2.37 -7.16
C TRP A 222 -17.26 2.80 -8.61
N LEU A 223 -17.83 2.05 -9.57
CA LEU A 223 -17.77 2.42 -10.98
C LEU A 223 -18.59 3.67 -11.30
N LEU A 224 -19.75 3.85 -10.67
CA LEU A 224 -20.55 5.08 -10.78
C LEU A 224 -19.70 6.30 -10.40
N PHE A 225 -19.00 6.24 -9.27
CA PHE A 225 -18.13 7.33 -8.83
C PHE A 225 -17.01 7.62 -9.84
N VAL A 226 -16.37 6.60 -10.42
CA VAL A 226 -15.36 6.78 -11.48
C VAL A 226 -15.94 7.57 -12.65
N ILE A 227 -17.11 7.16 -13.15
CA ILE A 227 -17.79 7.81 -14.28
C ILE A 227 -18.14 9.27 -13.93
N GLU A 228 -18.62 9.53 -12.71
CA GLU A 228 -18.92 10.88 -12.24
C GLU A 228 -17.67 11.77 -12.15
N GLN A 229 -16.53 11.25 -11.72
CA GLN A 229 -15.27 12.01 -11.72
C GLN A 229 -14.81 12.37 -13.12
N VAL A 230 -14.97 11.45 -14.08
CA VAL A 230 -14.64 11.70 -15.49
C VAL A 230 -15.60 12.74 -16.09
N LEU A 231 -16.90 12.62 -15.87
CA LEU A 231 -17.91 13.57 -16.36
C LEU A 231 -17.74 14.96 -15.73
N SER A 232 -17.45 15.04 -14.43
CA SER A 232 -17.19 16.31 -13.75
C SER A 232 -16.01 17.05 -14.38
N ASN A 233 -14.92 16.34 -14.71
CA ASN A 233 -13.79 16.93 -15.42
C ASN A 233 -14.17 17.37 -16.83
N ALA A 234 -14.88 16.53 -17.59
CA ALA A 234 -15.34 16.87 -18.94
C ALA A 234 -16.20 18.16 -18.95
N LEU A 235 -17.14 18.28 -18.01
CA LEU A 235 -18.00 19.47 -17.84
C LEU A 235 -17.23 20.70 -17.35
N LYS A 236 -16.23 20.51 -16.50
CA LYS A 236 -15.39 21.58 -16.00
C LYS A 236 -14.55 22.21 -17.12
N TYR A 237 -13.96 21.38 -17.99
CA TYR A 237 -12.99 21.83 -19.00
C TYR A 237 -13.58 22.08 -20.39
N THR A 238 -14.87 21.77 -20.58
CA THR A 238 -15.63 22.12 -21.80
C THR A 238 -16.38 23.42 -21.61
N ARG A 239 -15.98 24.48 -22.32
CA ARG A 239 -16.68 25.78 -22.29
C ARG A 239 -17.90 25.81 -23.21
N SER A 240 -17.78 25.16 -24.36
CA SER A 240 -18.80 25.06 -25.40
C SER A 240 -18.53 23.83 -26.24
N GLY A 241 -19.57 23.18 -26.77
CA GLY A 241 -19.44 21.99 -27.60
C GLY A 241 -20.25 20.84 -27.02
N LYS A 242 -19.69 19.63 -27.01
CA LYS A 242 -20.39 18.43 -26.55
C LYS A 242 -19.50 17.49 -25.75
N ILE A 243 -20.13 16.63 -24.97
CA ILE A 243 -19.53 15.46 -24.34
C ILE A 243 -20.21 14.23 -24.94
N SER A 244 -19.40 13.30 -25.42
CA SER A 244 -19.85 12.07 -26.06
C SER A 244 -19.53 10.89 -25.16
N ILE A 245 -20.50 10.00 -24.96
CA ILE A 245 -20.35 8.78 -24.17
C ILE A 245 -20.71 7.61 -25.08
N TYR A 246 -19.73 6.75 -25.36
CA TYR A 246 -19.88 5.66 -26.33
C TYR A 246 -18.95 4.49 -26.00
N SER A 247 -19.14 3.38 -26.71
CA SER A 247 -18.31 2.19 -26.60
C SER A 247 -17.50 1.99 -27.90
N PRO A 248 -16.18 2.26 -27.90
CA PRO A 248 -15.37 2.12 -29.12
C PRO A 248 -15.18 0.66 -29.53
N GLU A 249 -15.08 -0.24 -28.55
CA GLU A 249 -15.01 -1.69 -28.73
C GLU A 249 -15.79 -2.34 -27.60
N LYS A 250 -16.06 -3.65 -27.73
CA LYS A 250 -16.75 -4.41 -26.69
C LYS A 250 -16.00 -4.27 -25.36
N ASP A 251 -16.75 -4.10 -24.27
CA ASP A 251 -16.21 -3.96 -22.91
C ASP A 251 -15.34 -2.71 -22.71
N MET A 252 -15.45 -1.69 -23.57
CA MET A 252 -14.82 -0.38 -23.36
C MET A 252 -15.85 0.73 -23.21
N LEU A 253 -15.67 1.59 -22.21
CA LEU A 253 -16.43 2.82 -22.02
C LEU A 253 -15.53 4.02 -22.35
N CYS A 254 -15.94 4.85 -23.30
CA CYS A 254 -15.26 6.10 -23.64
C CYS A 254 -16.14 7.31 -23.30
N ILE A 255 -15.54 8.28 -22.60
CA ILE A 255 -16.14 9.60 -22.34
C ILE A 255 -15.21 10.64 -22.95
N GLU A 256 -15.71 11.32 -23.97
CA GLU A 256 -14.94 12.27 -24.78
C GLU A 256 -15.55 13.67 -24.74
N ASP A 257 -14.75 14.65 -24.35
CA ASP A 257 -15.13 16.05 -24.32
C ASP A 257 -14.49 16.84 -25.47
N THR A 258 -15.13 17.94 -25.88
CA THR A 258 -14.58 18.88 -26.88
C THR A 258 -13.97 20.12 -26.21
N GLY A 259 -13.38 19.96 -25.03
CA GLY A 259 -12.85 21.03 -24.20
C GLY A 259 -11.45 21.50 -24.61
N ILE A 260 -10.75 22.12 -23.65
CA ILE A 260 -9.43 22.73 -23.89
C ILE A 260 -8.31 21.71 -24.20
N GLY A 261 -8.53 20.42 -23.92
CA GLY A 261 -7.51 19.39 -24.00
C GLY A 261 -6.40 19.53 -22.95
N ILE A 262 -5.47 18.57 -22.96
CA ILE A 262 -4.38 18.41 -22.01
C ILE A 262 -3.06 18.43 -22.79
N ALA A 263 -2.04 19.09 -22.22
CA ALA A 263 -0.72 19.10 -22.84
C ALA A 263 -0.09 17.71 -22.83
N PRO A 264 0.64 17.30 -23.89
CA PRO A 264 1.29 15.98 -23.93
C PRO A 264 2.23 15.71 -22.75
N GLU A 265 2.85 16.76 -22.20
CA GLU A 265 3.73 16.70 -21.02
C GLU A 265 2.97 16.40 -19.72
N ASP A 266 1.72 16.86 -19.63
CA ASP A 266 0.86 16.70 -18.45
C ASP A 266 0.13 15.34 -18.50
N LEU A 267 -0.15 14.81 -19.71
CA LEU A 267 -0.96 13.60 -19.93
C LEU A 267 -0.52 12.36 -19.15
N PRO A 268 0.78 12.02 -19.02
CA PRO A 268 1.22 10.86 -18.22
C PRO A 268 0.92 11.01 -16.73
N ARG A 269 0.75 12.25 -16.25
CA ARG A 269 0.73 12.61 -14.83
C ARG A 269 -0.66 12.93 -14.29
N ILE A 270 -1.68 13.00 -15.16
CA ILE A 270 -3.04 13.43 -14.75
C ILE A 270 -3.71 12.51 -13.72
N PHE A 271 -3.19 11.29 -13.57
CA PHE A 271 -3.66 10.32 -12.58
C PHE A 271 -2.77 10.25 -11.33
N GLU A 272 -1.72 11.08 -11.24
CA GLU A 272 -0.87 11.18 -10.05
C GLU A 272 -1.60 11.94 -8.93
N LYS A 273 -1.37 11.52 -7.68
CA LYS A 273 -1.98 12.13 -6.50
C LYS A 273 -1.63 13.62 -6.40
N GLY A 274 -2.64 14.48 -6.42
CA GLY A 274 -2.48 15.93 -6.22
C GLY A 274 -1.96 16.68 -7.44
N TYR A 275 -1.91 16.04 -8.61
CA TYR A 275 -1.46 16.68 -9.83
C TYR A 275 -2.57 17.49 -10.50
N THR A 276 -2.27 18.74 -10.86
CA THR A 276 -3.27 19.69 -11.41
C THR A 276 -2.88 20.28 -12.77
N GLY A 277 -1.76 19.86 -13.37
CA GLY A 277 -1.27 20.36 -14.66
C GLY A 277 -0.99 21.85 -14.69
N TYR A 278 -0.60 22.39 -15.86
CA TYR A 278 -0.38 23.84 -16.01
C TYR A 278 -1.71 24.64 -15.92
N ASN A 279 -2.80 24.08 -16.43
CA ASN A 279 -4.12 24.73 -16.45
C ASN A 279 -4.78 24.79 -15.07
N GLY A 280 -4.61 23.76 -14.22
CA GLY A 280 -5.11 23.78 -12.84
C GLY A 280 -4.28 24.66 -11.90
N ARG A 281 -3.06 25.08 -12.28
CA ARG A 281 -2.30 26.11 -11.54
C ARG A 281 -2.85 27.52 -11.73
N LYS A 282 -3.49 27.80 -12.88
CA LYS A 282 -4.24 29.06 -13.10
C LYS A 282 -5.59 29.05 -12.41
N ASP A 283 -6.20 27.88 -12.26
CA ASP A 283 -7.50 27.68 -11.62
C ASP A 283 -7.31 27.09 -10.21
N LYS A 284 -7.16 27.96 -9.19
CA LYS A 284 -6.79 27.63 -7.78
C LYS A 284 -7.72 26.65 -7.05
N HIS A 285 -8.72 26.08 -7.72
CA HIS A 285 -9.72 25.17 -7.17
C HIS A 285 -9.54 23.70 -7.60
N ALA A 286 -8.49 23.34 -8.34
CA ALA A 286 -8.21 21.94 -8.68
C ALA A 286 -7.44 21.25 -7.55
N SER A 287 -7.98 20.16 -6.99
CA SER A 287 -7.28 19.35 -5.97
C SER A 287 -6.34 18.30 -6.55
N GLY A 288 -6.57 17.88 -7.80
CA GLY A 288 -5.80 16.80 -8.43
C GLY A 288 -6.07 15.41 -7.83
N ILE A 289 -7.19 15.24 -7.11
CA ILE A 289 -7.53 13.99 -6.41
C ILE A 289 -8.50 13.12 -7.22
N GLY A 290 -9.42 13.72 -7.98
CA GLY A 290 -10.51 12.97 -8.65
C GLY A 290 -10.04 11.89 -9.63
N LEU A 291 -9.15 12.22 -10.57
CA LEU A 291 -8.63 11.22 -11.52
C LEU A 291 -7.69 10.20 -10.85
N TYR A 292 -6.93 10.61 -9.84
CA TYR A 292 -6.13 9.69 -9.03
C TYR A 292 -7.01 8.63 -8.36
N LEU A 293 -8.11 9.05 -7.73
CA LEU A 293 -9.10 8.14 -7.16
C LEU A 293 -9.72 7.25 -8.22
N ALA A 294 -10.11 7.82 -9.36
CA ALA A 294 -10.69 7.05 -10.46
C ALA A 294 -9.76 5.92 -10.91
N ARG A 295 -8.45 6.19 -11.05
CA ARG A 295 -7.45 5.17 -11.36
C ARG A 295 -7.34 4.10 -10.29
N ARG A 296 -7.21 4.48 -9.02
CA ARG A 296 -7.14 3.51 -7.91
C ARG A 296 -8.36 2.61 -7.83
N ILE A 297 -9.56 3.16 -8.05
CA ILE A 297 -10.79 2.39 -8.04
C ILE A 297 -10.81 1.42 -9.21
N CYS A 298 -10.45 1.85 -10.42
CA CYS A 298 -10.31 0.96 -11.56
C CYS A 298 -9.32 -0.17 -11.26
N ASP A 299 -8.14 0.15 -10.74
CA ASP A 299 -7.10 -0.83 -10.42
C ASP A 299 -7.61 -1.87 -9.39
N ASN A 300 -8.32 -1.42 -8.34
CA ASN A 300 -8.92 -2.30 -7.33
C ASN A 300 -10.05 -3.19 -7.88
N LEU A 301 -10.82 -2.70 -8.87
CA LEU A 301 -11.88 -3.45 -9.54
C LEU A 301 -11.35 -4.34 -10.68
N GLY A 302 -10.05 -4.28 -11.00
CA GLY A 302 -9.44 -5.00 -12.12
C GLY A 302 -9.70 -4.38 -13.50
N HIS A 303 -10.13 -3.12 -13.56
CA HIS A 303 -10.35 -2.35 -14.78
C HIS A 303 -9.15 -1.46 -15.08
N LYS A 304 -9.01 -0.99 -16.32
CA LYS A 304 -7.91 -0.09 -16.71
C LYS A 304 -8.44 1.24 -17.23
N ILE A 305 -7.94 2.35 -16.67
CA ILE A 305 -8.28 3.70 -17.12
C ILE A 305 -7.12 4.36 -17.88
N SER A 306 -7.43 4.92 -19.04
CA SER A 306 -6.48 5.59 -19.93
C SER A 306 -7.04 6.92 -20.45
N ALA A 307 -6.15 7.78 -20.95
CA ALA A 307 -6.52 9.09 -21.47
C ALA A 307 -5.81 9.37 -22.79
N ARG A 308 -6.53 9.96 -23.73
CA ARG A 308 -5.99 10.55 -24.96
C ARG A 308 -6.49 11.98 -25.04
N SER A 309 -5.61 12.93 -25.34
CA SER A 309 -6.00 14.33 -25.38
C SER A 309 -5.17 15.10 -26.38
N VAL A 310 -5.79 16.09 -27.02
CA VAL A 310 -5.10 17.03 -27.90
C VAL A 310 -5.54 18.44 -27.52
N ILE A 311 -4.57 19.32 -27.28
CA ILE A 311 -4.82 20.73 -26.95
C ILE A 311 -5.77 21.35 -27.97
N GLY A 312 -6.84 21.98 -27.48
CA GLY A 312 -7.87 22.67 -28.28
C GLY A 312 -8.86 21.75 -29.00
N LYS A 313 -8.70 20.42 -28.94
CA LYS A 313 -9.67 19.46 -29.48
C LYS A 313 -10.49 18.77 -28.40
N GLY A 314 -9.90 18.55 -27.22
CA GLY A 314 -10.55 17.94 -26.07
C GLY A 314 -9.84 16.69 -25.56
N THR A 315 -10.51 15.95 -24.68
CA THR A 315 -9.96 14.77 -23.99
C THR A 315 -10.92 13.60 -24.07
N ALA A 316 -10.39 12.42 -24.38
CA ALA A 316 -11.07 11.14 -24.30
C ALA A 316 -10.49 10.33 -23.13
N ILE A 317 -11.33 9.99 -22.16
CA ILE A 317 -11.01 9.03 -21.11
C ILE A 317 -11.65 7.70 -21.47
N THR A 318 -10.86 6.63 -21.46
CA THR A 318 -11.32 5.28 -21.78
C THR A 318 -11.12 4.37 -20.59
N ILE A 319 -12.19 3.67 -20.19
CA ILE A 319 -12.21 2.64 -19.15
C ILE A 319 -12.38 1.31 -19.88
N ASP A 320 -11.33 0.50 -19.81
CA ASP A 320 -11.31 -0.88 -20.29
C ASP A 320 -11.82 -1.78 -19.18
N LEU A 321 -12.93 -2.43 -19.46
CA LEU A 321 -13.68 -3.31 -18.56
C LEU A 321 -13.50 -4.78 -18.96
N SER A 322 -12.63 -5.03 -19.95
CA SER A 322 -12.30 -6.38 -20.38
C SER A 322 -11.53 -7.12 -19.29
N ARG A 323 -11.67 -8.43 -19.29
CA ARG A 323 -11.00 -9.31 -18.33
C ARG A 323 -9.94 -10.12 -19.04
N GLU A 324 -8.78 -10.24 -18.41
CA GLU A 324 -7.90 -11.37 -18.72
C GLU A 324 -8.65 -12.64 -18.31
N LYS A 325 -9.00 -13.48 -19.30
CA LYS A 325 -9.43 -14.85 -19.01
C LYS A 325 -8.27 -15.53 -18.29
N ILE A 326 -8.43 -15.80 -17.00
CA ILE A 326 -7.55 -16.73 -16.30
C ILE A 326 -7.67 -18.05 -17.06
N LYS A 327 -6.62 -18.40 -17.81
CA LYS A 327 -6.46 -19.76 -18.32
C LYS A 327 -6.25 -20.61 -17.07
N ASN A 328 -7.28 -21.33 -16.66
CA ASN A 328 -7.09 -22.45 -15.75
C ASN A 328 -6.21 -23.46 -16.51
N GLU A 329 -4.92 -23.50 -16.18
CA GLU A 329 -4.05 -24.64 -16.52
C GLU A 329 -4.27 -25.79 -15.53
#